data_AF-A0A1B6GE47-F1
#
_entry.id   AF-A0A1B6GE47-F1
#
_cell.length_a   1.000
_cell.length_b   1.000
_cell.length_c   1.000
_cell.angle_alpha   90.00
_cell.angle_beta   90.00
_cell.angle_gamma   90.00
#
_symmetry.space_group_name_H-M   'P 1'
#
loop_
_entity.id
_entity.type
_entity.pdbx_description
1 polymer ?
#
loop_
_entity_poly.entity_id
_entity_poly.type
_entity_poly.pdbx_seq_one_letter_code
_entity_poly.pdbx_strand_id
1 'polypeptide(L)'
;PLIAIFGPKKGIPVLSANRLQNYAYILSNYDFDLCYVQSNKNCADYLSRATVENADSTENINHVNTSFECPAHLNIKEISIATQNDPVLKTVYSNIISGWPKKVNQELKLFKSIVAELTVEKGCIFRGNRLLVPP
;
A
#
# COMPACT_ATOMS: atom_id res chain seq x y z
N PRO A 1 20.74 18.10 0.78
CA PRO A 1 20.24 16.96 -0.03
C PRO A 1 18.96 17.27 -0.83
N LEU A 2 17.89 17.81 -0.24
CA LEU A 2 16.63 18.09 -0.95
C LEU A 2 16.76 19.16 -2.06
N ILE A 3 17.53 20.21 -1.80
CA ILE A 3 17.89 21.23 -2.83
C ILE A 3 18.53 20.58 -4.07
N ALA A 4 19.26 19.48 -3.89
CA ALA A 4 19.90 18.78 -5.01
C ALA A 4 18.96 17.80 -5.75
N ILE A 5 17.84 17.42 -5.13
CA ILE A 5 16.86 16.46 -5.67
C ILE A 5 15.71 17.17 -6.38
N PHE A 6 15.19 18.24 -5.77
CA PHE A 6 14.05 19.02 -6.27
C PHE A 6 14.46 20.40 -6.79
N GLY A 7 15.76 20.69 -6.86
CA GLY A 7 16.25 21.95 -7.39
C GLY A 7 15.99 22.08 -8.89
N PRO A 8 15.82 23.30 -9.41
CA PRO A 8 15.39 23.55 -10.80
C PRO A 8 16.38 23.03 -11.86
N LYS A 9 17.63 22.75 -11.46
CA LYS A 9 18.71 22.32 -12.36
C LYS A 9 18.81 20.80 -12.53
N LYS A 10 18.05 20.00 -11.77
CA LYS A 10 18.14 18.54 -11.79
C LYS A 10 16.74 17.93 -11.67
N GLY A 11 16.34 17.14 -12.67
CA GLY A 11 15.11 16.36 -12.60
C GLY A 11 15.22 15.24 -11.57
N ILE A 12 14.06 14.74 -11.11
CA ILE A 12 13.98 13.63 -10.17
C ILE A 12 14.63 12.39 -10.83
N PRO A 13 15.62 11.74 -10.21
CA PRO A 13 16.23 10.54 -10.79
C PRO A 13 15.18 9.46 -11.09
N VAL A 14 15.29 8.79 -12.24
CA VAL A 14 14.33 7.75 -12.68
C VAL A 14 14.21 6.62 -11.65
N LEU A 15 15.31 6.28 -10.96
CA LEU A 15 15.37 5.27 -9.91
C LEU A 15 15.18 5.85 -8.50
N SER A 16 14.43 6.95 -8.36
CA SER A 16 14.11 7.50 -7.05
C SER A 16 13.13 6.60 -6.29
N ALA A 17 13.24 6.57 -4.97
CA ALA A 17 12.23 5.93 -4.14
C ALA A 17 10.85 6.58 -4.38
N ASN A 18 9.77 5.76 -4.38
CA ASN A 18 8.39 6.23 -4.58
C ASN A 18 8.03 7.46 -3.74
N ARG A 19 8.53 7.53 -2.51
CA ARG A 19 8.31 8.66 -1.61
C ARG A 19 8.79 9.99 -2.20
N LEU A 20 9.95 10.01 -2.88
CA LEU A 20 10.47 11.22 -3.52
C LEU A 20 9.65 11.61 -4.75
N GLN A 21 9.21 10.64 -5.56
CA GLN A 21 8.36 10.89 -6.72
C GLN A 21 7.01 11.49 -6.28
N ASN A 22 6.39 10.96 -5.23
CA ASN A 22 5.14 11.48 -4.67
C ASN A 22 5.30 12.91 -4.14
N TYR A 23 6.36 13.20 -3.39
CA TYR A 23 6.62 14.58 -2.95
C TYR A 23 6.84 15.52 -4.14
N ALA A 24 7.52 15.07 -5.20
CA ALA A 24 7.70 15.90 -6.39
C ALA A 24 6.37 16.26 -7.07
N TYR A 25 5.46 15.29 -7.20
CA TYR A 25 4.12 15.51 -7.74
C TYR A 25 3.30 16.48 -6.90
N ILE A 26 3.36 16.35 -5.57
CA ILE A 26 2.68 17.30 -4.67
C ILE A 26 3.28 18.70 -4.83
N LEU A 27 4.61 18.79 -4.84
CA LEU A 27 5.33 20.06 -4.91
C LEU A 27 5.16 20.75 -6.26
N SER A 28 4.97 20.03 -7.37
CA SER A 28 4.76 20.64 -8.69
C SER A 28 3.51 21.51 -8.80
N ASN A 29 2.58 21.40 -7.83
CA ASN A 29 1.38 22.23 -7.76
C ASN A 29 1.61 23.60 -7.09
N TYR A 30 2.84 23.88 -6.63
CA TYR A 30 3.18 25.10 -5.92
C TYR A 30 4.38 25.78 -6.57
N ASP A 31 4.42 27.11 -6.46
CA ASP A 31 5.63 27.89 -6.71
C ASP A 31 6.37 28.08 -5.38
N PHE A 32 7.61 27.58 -5.29
CA PHE A 32 8.36 27.54 -4.03
C PHE A 32 9.87 27.60 -4.24
N ASP A 33 10.56 28.16 -3.25
CA ASP A 33 12.01 28.16 -3.16
C ASP A 33 12.51 27.19 -2.08
N LEU A 34 13.48 26.35 -2.44
CA LEU A 34 14.10 25.42 -1.50
C LEU A 34 15.22 26.10 -0.71
N CYS A 35 14.99 26.29 0.58
CA CYS A 35 15.96 26.87 1.50
C CYS A 35 16.43 25.86 2.54
N TYR A 36 17.71 25.95 2.92
CA TYR A 36 18.21 25.23 4.09
C TYR A 36 17.93 26.05 5.35
N VAL A 37 17.30 25.42 6.33
CA VAL A 37 17.07 26.00 7.66
C VAL A 37 17.99 25.30 8.66
N GLN A 38 18.78 26.08 9.40
CA GLN A 38 19.65 25.58 10.46
C GLN A 38 18.84 24.96 11.60
N SER A 39 19.34 23.89 12.20
CA SER A 39 18.60 23.11 13.21
C SER A 39 18.12 23.94 14.41
N ASN A 40 18.92 24.89 14.88
CA ASN A 40 18.57 25.78 16.00
C ASN A 40 17.41 26.75 15.67
N LYS A 41 17.12 26.98 14.40
CA LYS A 41 16.01 27.83 13.92
C LYS A 41 14.84 27.01 13.38
N ASN A 42 14.93 25.67 13.43
CA ASN A 42 13.93 24.77 12.88
C ASN A 42 12.98 24.28 13.96
N CYS A 43 11.86 24.97 14.15
CA CYS A 43 10.80 24.55 15.09
C CYS A 43 10.04 23.30 14.62
N ALA A 44 10.23 22.86 13.37
CA ALA A 44 9.51 21.71 12.82
C ALA A 44 9.84 20.40 13.56
N ASP A 45 11.07 20.24 14.09
CA ASP A 45 11.43 19.03 14.85
C ASP A 45 10.56 18.91 16.11
N TYR A 46 10.45 20.00 16.88
CA TYR A 46 9.58 20.04 18.06
C TYR A 46 8.12 19.78 17.69
N LEU A 47 7.58 20.50 16.69
CA LEU A 47 6.18 20.34 16.26
C LEU A 47 5.87 18.94 15.75
N SER A 48 6.83 18.28 15.07
CA SER A 48 6.66 16.91 14.59
C SER A 48 6.65 15.86 15.71
N ARG A 49 7.17 16.21 16.90
CA ARG A 49 7.28 15.33 18.08
C ARG A 49 6.31 15.69 19.20
N ALA A 50 5.75 16.90 19.16
CA ALA A 50 4.82 17.38 20.14
C ALA A 50 3.54 16.52 20.07
N THR A 51 3.38 15.64 21.06
CA THR A 51 2.18 14.82 21.20
C THR A 51 1.05 15.67 21.74
N VAL A 52 -0.08 15.70 21.05
CA VAL A 52 -1.32 16.29 21.58
C VAL A 52 -1.97 15.24 22.48
N GLU A 53 -2.29 15.60 23.72
CA GLU A 53 -2.84 14.68 24.74
C GLU A 53 -4.23 14.09 24.36
N ASN A 54 -4.84 14.55 23.27
CA ASN A 54 -6.11 14.06 22.71
C ASN A 54 -6.03 13.80 21.20
N ALA A 55 -4.86 13.41 20.67
CA ALA A 55 -4.81 12.87 19.32
C ALA A 55 -5.47 11.48 19.35
N ASP A 56 -6.77 11.43 19.00
CA ASP A 56 -7.46 10.18 18.71
C ASP A 56 -6.53 9.30 17.88
N SER A 57 -6.31 8.08 18.39
CA SER A 57 -5.38 7.07 17.88
C SER A 57 -5.15 7.24 16.39
N THR A 58 -3.99 7.78 16.04
CA THR A 58 -3.56 7.97 14.67
C THR A 58 -3.79 6.66 13.92
N GLU A 59 -4.73 6.67 12.98
CA GLU A 59 -4.86 5.62 11.99
C GLU A 59 -3.46 5.30 11.49
N ASN A 60 -3.05 4.03 11.58
CA ASN A 60 -1.73 3.54 11.24
C ASN A 60 -1.14 4.22 9.98
N ILE A 61 -0.36 5.29 10.15
CA ILE A 61 0.44 5.94 9.09
C ILE A 61 1.70 5.08 8.80
N ASN A 62 1.60 3.77 9.04
CA ASN A 62 2.50 2.73 8.56
C ASN A 62 2.00 2.11 7.25
N HIS A 63 0.95 2.65 6.65
CA HIS A 63 0.78 2.50 5.21
C HIS A 63 1.92 3.25 4.53
N VAL A 64 3.01 2.54 4.26
CA VAL A 64 3.82 2.81 3.08
C VAL A 64 2.82 3.16 1.99
N ASN A 65 2.87 4.39 1.49
CA ASN A 65 2.16 4.80 0.28
C ASN A 65 2.73 3.97 -0.89
N THR A 66 2.46 2.67 -0.91
CA THR A 66 2.08 2.00 -2.14
C THR A 66 0.77 2.66 -2.46
N SER A 67 0.82 3.61 -3.39
CA SER A 67 -0.34 4.02 -4.18
C SER A 67 -0.96 2.75 -4.74
N PHE A 68 -1.79 2.08 -3.96
CA PHE A 68 -2.92 1.37 -4.49
C PHE A 68 -3.80 2.47 -5.05
N GLU A 69 -3.49 2.91 -6.26
CA GLU A 69 -4.55 3.21 -7.20
C GLU A 69 -5.33 1.91 -7.32
N CYS A 70 -6.23 1.68 -6.36
CA CYS A 70 -7.41 0.91 -6.64
C CYS A 70 -8.05 1.74 -7.75
N PRO A 71 -8.18 1.23 -9.00
CA PRO A 71 -8.97 1.92 -10.00
C PRO A 71 -10.26 2.36 -9.32
N ALA A 72 -10.68 3.61 -9.55
CA ALA A 72 -11.81 4.27 -8.85
C ALA A 72 -13.17 3.53 -8.97
N HIS A 73 -13.16 2.30 -9.50
CA HIS A 73 -14.28 1.41 -9.77
C HIS A 73 -14.17 0.04 -9.06
N LEU A 74 -13.12 -0.25 -8.28
CA LEU A 74 -13.03 -1.53 -7.55
C LEU A 74 -13.64 -1.41 -6.16
N ASN A 75 -14.88 -1.87 -6.04
CA ASN A 75 -15.56 -1.98 -4.76
C ASN A 75 -15.16 -3.30 -4.08
N ILE A 76 -14.48 -3.20 -2.93
CA ILE A 76 -14.03 -4.37 -2.14
C ILE A 76 -15.21 -5.30 -1.81
N LYS A 77 -16.41 -4.75 -1.61
CA LYS A 77 -17.61 -5.55 -1.33
C LYS A 77 -18.05 -6.37 -2.54
N GLU A 78 -17.91 -5.84 -3.75
CA GLU A 78 -18.25 -6.58 -4.97
C GLU A 78 -17.26 -7.73 -5.19
N ILE A 79 -15.98 -7.47 -4.95
CA ILE A 79 -14.92 -8.48 -5.08
C ILE A 79 -15.08 -9.58 -4.04
N SER A 80 -15.44 -9.26 -2.80
CA SER A 80 -15.68 -10.29 -1.78
C SER A 80 -16.87 -11.17 -2.15
N ILE A 81 -17.96 -10.58 -2.67
CA ILE A 81 -19.12 -11.33 -3.17
C ILE A 81 -18.71 -12.22 -4.35
N ALA A 82 -17.99 -11.68 -5.34
CA ALA A 82 -17.52 -12.43 -6.50
C ALA A 82 -16.56 -13.58 -6.08
N THR A 83 -15.70 -13.35 -5.09
CA THR A 83 -14.79 -14.36 -4.54
C THR A 83 -15.55 -15.53 -3.91
N GLN A 84 -16.68 -15.24 -3.25
CA GLN A 84 -17.53 -16.27 -2.66
C GLN A 84 -18.42 -16.99 -3.68
N ASN A 85 -18.65 -16.39 -4.85
CA ASN A 85 -19.42 -16.97 -5.94
C ASN A 85 -18.57 -17.83 -6.87
N ASP A 86 -17.27 -17.53 -7.01
CA ASP A 86 -16.34 -18.35 -7.76
C ASP A 86 -16.07 -19.68 -7.02
N PRO A 87 -16.33 -20.85 -7.63
CA PRO A 87 -16.13 -22.15 -6.99
C PRO A 87 -14.67 -22.44 -6.60
N VAL A 88 -13.71 -21.99 -7.41
CA VAL A 88 -12.28 -22.17 -7.15
C VAL A 88 -11.84 -21.23 -6.05
N LEU A 89 -12.15 -19.93 -6.15
CA LEU A 89 -11.69 -18.97 -5.14
C LEU A 89 -12.39 -19.16 -3.80
N LYS A 90 -13.65 -19.58 -3.77
CA LYS A 90 -14.34 -19.97 -2.54
C LYS A 90 -13.65 -21.12 -1.81
N THR A 91 -13.19 -22.13 -2.56
CA THR A 91 -12.46 -23.26 -1.96
C THR A 91 -11.05 -22.87 -1.54
N VAL A 92 -10.37 -21.99 -2.29
CA VAL A 92 -9.09 -21.39 -1.86
C VAL A 92 -9.28 -20.60 -0.55
N TYR A 93 -10.31 -19.74 -0.49
CA TYR A 93 -10.67 -18.96 0.69
C TYR A 93 -10.85 -19.85 1.92
N SER A 94 -11.64 -20.93 1.81
CA SER A 94 -11.84 -21.86 2.91
C SER A 94 -10.55 -22.59 3.31
N ASN A 95 -9.70 -22.95 2.35
CA ASN A 95 -8.44 -23.64 2.63
C ASN A 95 -7.39 -22.73 3.28
N ILE A 96 -7.41 -21.42 2.99
CA ILE A 96 -6.54 -20.46 3.69
C ILE A 96 -6.90 -20.36 5.17
N ILE A 97 -8.21 -20.34 5.49
CA ILE A 97 -8.69 -20.20 6.87
C ILE A 97 -8.63 -21.52 7.65
N SER A 98 -9.10 -22.61 7.04
CA SER A 98 -9.27 -23.91 7.70
C SER A 98 -8.10 -24.87 7.48
N GLY A 99 -7.12 -24.48 6.66
CA GLY A 99 -5.97 -25.30 6.29
C GLY A 99 -6.17 -26.09 4.98
N TRP A 100 -5.04 -26.44 4.35
CA TRP A 100 -5.02 -27.06 3.02
C TRP A 100 -5.08 -28.59 3.07
N PRO A 101 -5.91 -29.24 2.23
CA PRO A 101 -5.96 -30.70 2.16
C PRO A 101 -4.69 -31.30 1.52
N LYS A 102 -4.38 -32.55 1.87
CA LYS A 102 -3.19 -33.26 1.33
C LYS A 102 -3.27 -33.46 -0.18
N LYS A 103 -4.44 -33.85 -0.70
CA LYS A 103 -4.72 -33.99 -2.14
C LYS A 103 -5.60 -32.82 -2.58
N VAL A 104 -5.26 -32.22 -3.72
CA VAL A 104 -5.97 -31.04 -4.24
C VAL A 104 -6.08 -31.14 -5.75
N ASN A 105 -7.18 -30.64 -6.30
CA ASN A 105 -7.47 -30.65 -7.73
C ASN A 105 -6.45 -29.83 -8.52
N GLN A 106 -6.37 -30.06 -9.83
CA GLN A 106 -5.35 -29.45 -10.70
C GLN A 106 -5.41 -27.92 -10.69
N GLU A 107 -6.60 -27.33 -10.65
CA GLU A 107 -6.83 -25.88 -10.58
C GLU A 107 -6.31 -25.27 -9.26
N LEU A 108 -6.44 -26.01 -8.16
CA LEU A 108 -6.01 -25.57 -6.83
C LEU A 108 -4.51 -25.81 -6.58
N LYS A 109 -3.81 -26.55 -7.44
CA LYS A 109 -2.36 -26.78 -7.30
C LYS A 109 -1.57 -25.48 -7.36
N LEU A 110 -1.99 -24.56 -8.23
CA LEU A 110 -1.35 -23.25 -8.39
C LEU A 110 -1.39 -22.49 -7.06
N PHE A 111 -2.57 -22.40 -6.44
CA PHE A 111 -2.74 -21.75 -5.14
C PHE A 111 -2.05 -22.51 -4.00
N LYS A 112 -2.03 -23.85 -4.04
CA LYS A 112 -1.32 -24.66 -3.04
C LYS A 112 0.20 -24.41 -3.05
N SER A 113 0.78 -24.09 -4.21
CA SER A 113 2.21 -23.81 -4.31
C SER A 113 2.61 -22.49 -3.62
N ILE A 114 1.66 -21.57 -3.44
CA ILE A 114 1.88 -20.22 -2.91
C ILE A 114 1.14 -19.95 -1.60
N VAL A 115 0.73 -20.98 -0.86
CA VAL A 115 -0.09 -20.85 0.37
C VAL A 115 0.53 -19.88 1.38
N ALA A 116 1.85 -19.91 1.55
CA ALA A 116 2.55 -19.03 2.49
C ALA A 116 2.44 -17.54 2.14
N GLU A 117 2.11 -17.22 0.89
CA GLU A 117 1.91 -15.84 0.43
C GLU A 117 0.43 -15.43 0.41
N LEU A 118 -0.50 -16.37 0.62
CA LEU A 118 -1.93 -16.12 0.54
C LEU A 118 -2.51 -15.72 1.90
N THR A 119 -3.21 -14.60 1.93
CA THR A 119 -3.92 -14.09 3.11
C THR A 119 -5.36 -13.74 2.77
N VAL A 120 -6.20 -13.68 3.79
CA VAL A 120 -7.59 -13.24 3.65
C VAL A 120 -7.80 -12.00 4.48
N GLU A 121 -8.31 -10.94 3.85
CA GLU A 121 -8.67 -9.69 4.53
C GLU A 121 -9.98 -9.16 3.95
N LYS A 122 -10.91 -8.73 4.82
CA LYS A 122 -12.23 -8.16 4.42
C LYS A 122 -13.00 -9.05 3.43
N GLY A 123 -12.90 -10.37 3.57
CA GLY A 123 -13.57 -11.33 2.70
C GLY A 123 -12.95 -11.50 1.30
N CYS A 124 -11.79 -10.88 1.05
CA CYS A 124 -11.04 -10.99 -0.19
C CYS A 124 -9.74 -11.78 0.02
N ILE A 125 -9.23 -12.38 -1.06
CA ILE A 125 -7.96 -13.11 -1.05
C ILE A 125 -6.86 -12.17 -1.55
N PHE A 126 -5.74 -12.14 -0.84
CA PHE A 126 -4.55 -11.39 -1.21
C PHE A 126 -3.37 -12.34 -1.38
N ARG A 127 -2.47 -11.99 -2.30
CA ARG A 127 -1.13 -12.56 -2.41
C ARG A 127 -0.12 -11.49 -2.04
N GLY A 128 0.37 -11.50 -0.80
CA GLY A 128 1.09 -10.36 -0.23
C GLY A 128 0.24 -9.08 -0.35
N ASN A 129 0.74 -8.10 -1.10
CA ASN A 129 0.06 -6.81 -1.33
C ASN A 129 -0.77 -6.79 -2.63
N ARG A 130 -1.20 -7.93 -3.19
CA ARG A 130 -1.97 -7.96 -4.44
C ARG A 130 -3.32 -8.60 -4.20
N LEU A 131 -4.40 -7.87 -4.51
CA LEU A 131 -5.76 -8.39 -4.47
C LEU A 131 -5.96 -9.40 -5.61
N LEU A 132 -6.49 -10.57 -5.30
CA LEU A 132 -6.86 -11.58 -6.28
C LEU A 132 -8.28 -11.27 -6.77
N VAL A 133 -8.40 -10.89 -8.04
CA VAL A 133 -9.67 -10.52 -8.66
C VAL A 133 -10.31 -11.78 -9.29
N PRO A 134 -11.53 -12.16 -8.88
CA PRO A 134 -12.28 -13.25 -9.51
C PRO A 134 -12.51 -13.01 -11.01
N PRO A 135 -12.52 -14.07 -11.82
CA PRO A 135 -12.84 -14.00 -13.26
C PRO A 135 -14.29 -13.57 -13.54
#